data_AF-A0A0P7ZME9-F1
#
_entry.id   AF-A0A0P7ZME9-F1
#
_cell.length_a   1.000
_cell.length_b   1.000
_cell.length_c   1.000
_cell.angle_alpha   90.00
_cell.angle_beta   90.00
_cell.angle_gamma   90.00
#
_symmetry.space_group_name_H-M   'P 1'
#
loop_
_entity.id
_entity.type
_entity.pdbx_description
1 polymer ?
#
loop_
_entity_poly.entity_id
_entity_poly.type
_entity_poly.pdbx_seq_one_letter_code
_entity_poly.pdbx_strand_id
1 'polypeptide(L)'
;MKKLTQGLALAAAVGFTGFAQAAYIDAVANGNAPGIAAEQSVPGDNDYATRPPGSANNWTADAPLYTVGDTVLFGNNLVSTSNDPFKLTFTYLGKEASDNNQFFWNGSLVFDATNTPDDQFSTVFYGGLNDLLTFSFVNGNNVEVFNDGTNGSQLNVPGQTNTSVNFNLFYVAEDYFLISFDDGWSGDDNHDDMVIAVKASKVPEPGTLALFGLGLAGIALRMKGRKKA
;
A
#
# COMPACT_ATOMS: atom_id res chain seq x y z
N MET A 1 -11.99 68.56 -8.33
CA MET A 1 -11.12 67.55 -8.99
C MET A 1 -10.57 66.62 -7.91
N LYS A 2 -11.08 65.39 -7.85
CA LYS A 2 -10.68 64.33 -6.91
C LYS A 2 -9.43 63.63 -7.45
N LYS A 3 -8.40 63.40 -6.64
CA LYS A 3 -7.35 62.41 -6.93
C LYS A 3 -7.36 61.39 -5.79
N LEU A 4 -7.90 60.21 -6.08
CA LEU A 4 -7.77 59.00 -5.27
C LEU A 4 -6.36 58.44 -5.48
N THR A 5 -5.57 58.39 -4.43
CA THR A 5 -4.35 57.58 -4.35
C THR A 5 -4.75 56.18 -3.91
N GLN A 6 -4.86 55.25 -4.87
CA GLN A 6 -5.00 53.82 -4.61
C GLN A 6 -3.60 53.24 -4.39
N GLY A 7 -3.29 52.90 -3.14
CA GLY A 7 -2.10 52.12 -2.80
C GLY A 7 -2.34 50.66 -3.17
N LEU A 8 -1.56 50.17 -4.15
CA LEU A 8 -1.53 48.79 -4.56
C LEU A 8 -0.89 47.96 -3.43
N ALA A 9 -1.70 47.20 -2.68
CA ALA A 9 -1.20 46.23 -1.73
C ALA A 9 -0.71 45.00 -2.50
N LEU A 10 0.61 44.83 -2.58
CA LEU A 10 1.23 43.62 -3.10
C LEU A 10 1.07 42.52 -2.04
N ALA A 11 0.05 41.67 -2.20
CA ALA A 11 -0.04 40.44 -1.45
C ALA A 11 1.04 39.49 -1.96
N ALA A 12 2.04 39.21 -1.12
CA ALA A 12 2.98 38.12 -1.37
C ALA A 12 2.20 36.80 -1.27
N ALA A 13 1.72 36.30 -2.41
CA ALA A 13 1.30 34.93 -2.53
C ALA A 13 2.55 34.06 -2.34
N VAL A 14 2.70 33.49 -1.16
CA VAL A 14 3.64 32.38 -0.94
C VAL A 14 3.03 31.19 -1.66
N GLY A 15 3.34 31.08 -2.96
CA GLY A 15 3.03 29.89 -3.73
C GLY A 15 3.88 28.76 -3.18
N PHE A 16 3.25 27.83 -2.46
CA PHE A 16 3.84 26.51 -2.25
C PHE A 16 3.85 25.84 -3.62
N THR A 17 5.01 25.86 -4.29
CA THR A 17 5.26 25.02 -5.45
C THR A 17 5.19 23.58 -4.95
N GLY A 18 4.11 22.88 -5.27
CA GLY A 18 4.02 21.44 -5.08
C GLY A 18 5.13 20.81 -5.89
N PHE A 19 6.20 20.37 -5.23
CA PHE A 19 7.12 19.43 -5.84
C PHE A 19 6.29 18.19 -6.18
N ALA A 20 6.39 17.71 -7.42
CA ALA A 20 5.89 16.39 -7.77
C ALA A 20 6.54 15.44 -6.75
N GLN A 21 5.70 14.83 -5.93
CA GLN A 21 6.15 13.94 -4.89
C GLN A 21 6.53 12.63 -5.59
N ALA A 22 7.74 12.12 -5.34
CA ALA A 22 8.10 10.79 -5.82
C ALA A 22 7.20 9.73 -5.16
N ALA A 23 7.05 8.57 -5.82
CA ALA A 23 6.39 7.41 -5.25
C ALA A 23 7.00 7.05 -3.89
N TYR A 24 6.17 6.55 -2.99
CA TYR A 24 6.52 6.03 -1.67
C TYR A 24 6.84 4.55 -1.67
N ILE A 25 6.20 3.75 -2.52
CA ILE A 25 6.41 2.30 -2.59
C ILE A 25 6.58 1.82 -4.03
N ASP A 26 7.37 0.77 -4.20
CA ASP A 26 7.53 0.07 -5.49
C ASP A 26 7.83 -1.42 -5.28
N ALA A 27 7.64 -2.21 -6.33
CA ALA A 27 8.00 -3.62 -6.36
C ALA A 27 9.44 -3.80 -6.85
N VAL A 28 10.19 -4.68 -6.18
CA VAL A 28 11.55 -5.06 -6.56
C VAL A 28 11.65 -6.56 -6.73
N ALA A 29 12.28 -7.00 -7.81
CA ALA A 29 12.56 -8.42 -8.04
C ALA A 29 13.52 -8.94 -6.96
N ASN A 30 13.16 -10.04 -6.29
CA ASN A 30 14.03 -10.64 -5.29
C ASN A 30 14.92 -11.71 -5.95
N GLY A 31 16.23 -11.45 -5.98
CA GLY A 31 17.22 -12.39 -6.53
C GLY A 31 17.37 -13.70 -5.74
N ASN A 32 16.80 -13.78 -4.54
CA ASN A 32 16.80 -14.97 -3.67
C ASN A 32 15.46 -15.74 -3.71
N ALA A 33 14.50 -15.32 -4.53
CA ALA A 33 13.27 -16.09 -4.73
C ALA A 33 13.60 -17.57 -5.07
N PRO A 34 12.87 -18.56 -4.52
CA PRO A 34 12.94 -19.97 -4.92
C PRO A 34 12.54 -20.21 -6.38
N GLY A 35 13.34 -19.74 -7.33
CA GLY A 35 13.02 -19.67 -8.75
C GLY A 35 13.55 -18.37 -9.37
N ILE A 36 13.00 -17.99 -10.51
CA ILE A 36 13.28 -16.68 -11.12
C ILE A 36 12.12 -15.76 -10.73
N ALA A 37 12.41 -14.62 -10.09
CA ALA A 37 11.45 -13.54 -9.97
C ALA A 37 10.99 -13.12 -11.37
N ALA A 38 9.71 -13.24 -11.64
CA ALA A 38 9.19 -13.24 -13.00
C ALA A 38 7.79 -12.66 -13.07
N GLU A 39 7.47 -12.17 -14.26
CA GLU A 39 6.12 -11.86 -14.66
C GLU A 39 5.35 -13.16 -14.91
N GLN A 40 4.17 -13.26 -14.31
CA GLN A 40 3.22 -14.35 -14.53
C GLN A 40 1.88 -13.79 -15.02
N SER A 41 1.17 -14.58 -15.82
CA SER A 41 -0.18 -14.24 -16.24
C SER A 41 -1.16 -14.66 -15.16
N VAL A 42 -2.13 -13.81 -14.82
CA VAL A 42 -3.28 -14.19 -14.01
C VAL A 42 -4.02 -15.34 -14.70
N PRO A 43 -4.23 -16.48 -14.02
CA PRO A 43 -4.83 -17.67 -14.64
C PRO A 43 -6.36 -17.55 -14.75
N GLY A 44 -6.94 -18.42 -15.58
CA GLY A 44 -8.36 -18.35 -15.95
C GLY A 44 -9.35 -18.88 -14.91
N ASP A 45 -8.83 -19.46 -13.83
CA ASP A 45 -9.51 -19.98 -12.65
C ASP A 45 -9.29 -19.09 -11.42
N ASN A 46 -8.75 -17.87 -11.58
CA ASN A 46 -8.70 -16.88 -10.51
C ASN A 46 -10.08 -16.22 -10.31
N ASP A 47 -10.74 -16.51 -9.21
CA ASP A 47 -12.04 -16.03 -8.76
C ASP A 47 -12.10 -14.53 -8.48
N TYR A 48 -10.99 -13.92 -8.03
CA TYR A 48 -10.91 -12.46 -7.92
C TYR A 48 -11.06 -11.83 -9.30
N ALA A 49 -10.28 -12.27 -10.28
CA ALA A 49 -10.22 -11.76 -11.64
C ALA A 49 -11.44 -12.13 -12.49
N THR A 50 -11.97 -13.34 -12.33
CA THR A 50 -13.07 -13.87 -13.16
C THR A 50 -14.45 -13.54 -12.62
N ARG A 51 -14.58 -13.29 -11.30
CA ARG A 51 -15.84 -12.96 -10.62
C ARG A 51 -16.94 -13.99 -10.96
N PRO A 52 -16.76 -15.29 -10.66
CA PRO A 52 -17.74 -16.29 -11.03
C PRO A 52 -19.10 -16.06 -10.33
N PRO A 53 -20.20 -16.55 -10.91
CA PRO A 53 -21.52 -16.41 -10.30
C PRO A 53 -21.55 -16.93 -8.86
N GLY A 54 -21.88 -16.07 -7.90
CA GLY A 54 -21.97 -16.41 -6.48
C GLY A 54 -20.81 -15.90 -5.62
N SER A 55 -19.71 -15.43 -6.21
CA SER A 55 -18.55 -14.90 -5.46
C SER A 55 -18.68 -13.41 -5.10
N ALA A 56 -19.77 -12.75 -5.48
CA ALA A 56 -19.92 -11.30 -5.30
C ALA A 56 -19.81 -10.82 -3.84
N ASN A 57 -20.15 -11.67 -2.86
CA ASN A 57 -20.04 -11.34 -1.43
C ASN A 57 -18.66 -11.66 -0.84
N ASN A 58 -17.83 -12.39 -1.57
CA ASN A 58 -16.48 -12.77 -1.13
C ASN A 58 -15.48 -11.64 -1.39
N TRP A 59 -15.85 -10.68 -2.23
CA TRP A 59 -14.97 -9.68 -2.82
C TRP A 59 -15.58 -8.28 -2.71
N THR A 60 -14.74 -7.24 -2.67
CA THR A 60 -15.20 -5.84 -2.71
C THR A 60 -16.05 -5.56 -3.96
N ALA A 61 -16.96 -4.60 -3.85
CA ALA A 61 -17.76 -4.12 -4.98
C ALA A 61 -16.90 -3.47 -6.08
N ASP A 62 -15.77 -2.87 -5.70
CA ASP A 62 -14.86 -2.16 -6.60
C ASP A 62 -13.88 -3.11 -7.35
N ALA A 63 -13.98 -4.43 -7.12
CA ALA A 63 -13.20 -5.46 -7.79
C ALA A 63 -13.81 -5.89 -9.15
N PRO A 64 -13.00 -6.44 -10.06
CA PRO A 64 -11.58 -6.68 -9.89
C PRO A 64 -10.71 -5.55 -10.42
N LEU A 65 -9.54 -5.38 -9.82
CA LEU A 65 -8.55 -4.37 -10.22
C LEU A 65 -7.52 -4.91 -11.21
N TYR A 66 -7.50 -6.23 -11.42
CA TYR A 66 -6.83 -6.93 -12.52
C TYR A 66 -7.75 -8.00 -13.10
N THR A 67 -7.46 -8.48 -14.29
CA THR A 67 -8.26 -9.47 -15.03
C THR A 67 -7.41 -10.65 -15.48
N VAL A 68 -8.06 -11.72 -15.94
CA VAL A 68 -7.36 -12.89 -16.52
C VAL A 68 -6.48 -12.45 -17.69
N GLY A 69 -5.23 -12.89 -17.69
CA GLY A 69 -4.25 -12.50 -18.71
C GLY A 69 -3.42 -11.27 -18.35
N ASP A 70 -3.81 -10.50 -17.34
CA ASP A 70 -2.96 -9.42 -16.82
C ASP A 70 -1.70 -10.00 -16.19
N THR A 71 -0.67 -9.15 -16.11
CA THR A 71 0.64 -9.55 -15.61
C THR A 71 0.81 -9.21 -14.14
N VAL A 72 1.18 -10.21 -13.34
CA VAL A 72 1.55 -10.08 -11.93
C VAL A 72 3.04 -10.38 -11.73
N LEU A 73 3.61 -9.82 -10.67
CA LEU A 73 5.00 -9.94 -10.30
C LEU A 73 5.16 -11.02 -9.23
N PHE A 74 5.63 -12.19 -9.65
CA PHE A 74 5.94 -13.30 -8.77
C PHE A 74 7.40 -13.24 -8.33
N GLY A 75 7.67 -13.53 -7.06
CA GLY A 75 9.04 -13.47 -6.54
C GLY A 75 9.52 -12.04 -6.24
N ASN A 76 8.61 -11.07 -6.15
CA ASN A 76 8.93 -9.67 -5.91
C ASN A 76 8.57 -9.25 -4.49
N ASN A 77 9.31 -8.29 -3.95
CA ASN A 77 8.99 -7.63 -2.69
C ASN A 77 8.46 -6.22 -2.89
N LEU A 78 7.65 -5.73 -1.94
CA LEU A 78 7.35 -4.30 -1.83
C LEU A 78 8.37 -3.60 -0.94
N VAL A 79 8.95 -2.53 -1.45
CA VAL A 79 9.93 -1.70 -0.76
C VAL A 79 9.50 -0.24 -0.73
N SER A 80 10.04 0.50 0.23
CA SER A 80 9.97 1.95 0.26
C SER A 80 10.88 2.55 -0.82
N THR A 81 10.36 3.53 -1.55
CA THR A 81 11.14 4.39 -2.47
C THR A 81 11.34 5.79 -1.89
N SER A 82 10.97 6.01 -0.63
CA SER A 82 11.01 7.30 0.05
C SER A 82 11.94 7.29 1.27
N ASN A 83 12.56 8.44 1.55
CA ASN A 83 13.22 8.70 2.83
C ASN A 83 12.29 9.39 3.85
N ASP A 84 11.18 9.94 3.39
CA ASP A 84 10.17 10.59 4.23
C ASP A 84 9.14 9.56 4.71
N PRO A 85 8.66 9.65 5.96
CA PRO A 85 7.56 8.83 6.43
C PRO A 85 6.30 9.03 5.60
N PHE A 86 5.59 7.93 5.32
CA PHE A 86 4.34 7.92 4.57
C PHE A 86 3.28 7.07 5.28
N LYS A 87 2.01 7.35 4.98
CA LYS A 87 0.89 6.56 5.46
C LYS A 87 0.68 5.38 4.52
N LEU A 88 0.65 4.18 5.07
CA LEU A 88 0.15 2.98 4.41
C LEU A 88 -1.30 2.73 4.84
N THR A 89 -2.14 2.42 3.86
CA THR A 89 -3.50 1.90 4.08
C THR A 89 -3.57 0.53 3.42
N PHE A 90 -3.88 -0.48 4.22
CA PHE A 90 -4.20 -1.83 3.75
C PHE A 90 -5.71 -1.98 3.73
N THR A 91 -6.25 -2.53 2.65
CA THR A 91 -7.68 -2.82 2.51
C THR A 91 -7.84 -4.30 2.20
N TYR A 92 -8.65 -4.99 2.98
CA TYR A 92 -9.03 -6.36 2.71
C TYR A 92 -10.00 -6.40 1.53
N LEU A 93 -9.58 -6.96 0.39
CA LEU A 93 -10.42 -7.01 -0.81
C LEU A 93 -11.30 -8.26 -0.84
N GLY A 94 -10.94 -9.30 -0.11
CA GLY A 94 -11.71 -10.55 -0.03
C GLY A 94 -10.84 -11.80 -0.05
N LYS A 95 -11.52 -12.95 -0.18
CA LYS A 95 -10.90 -14.28 -0.31
C LYS A 95 -11.79 -15.29 -1.05
N GLU A 96 -11.18 -16.24 -1.74
CA GLU A 96 -11.82 -17.47 -2.23
C GLU A 96 -11.77 -18.56 -1.15
N ALA A 97 -10.57 -18.78 -0.60
CA ALA A 97 -10.25 -19.91 0.26
C ALA A 97 -11.25 -20.15 1.39
N SER A 98 -11.49 -21.43 1.73
CA SER A 98 -12.20 -21.78 2.97
C SER A 98 -11.31 -21.71 4.21
N ASP A 99 -10.00 -21.74 4.04
CA ASP A 99 -9.02 -21.69 5.12
C ASP A 99 -8.99 -20.34 5.84
N ASN A 100 -8.44 -20.34 7.06
CA ASN A 100 -8.24 -19.13 7.85
C ASN A 100 -6.89 -18.49 7.53
N ASN A 101 -6.79 -17.94 6.33
CA ASN A 101 -5.63 -17.16 5.91
C ASN A 101 -5.58 -15.83 6.66
N GLN A 102 -4.39 -15.43 7.07
CA GLN A 102 -4.16 -14.28 7.95
C GLN A 102 -3.11 -13.36 7.34
N PHE A 103 -3.37 -12.05 7.41
CA PHE A 103 -2.44 -11.00 7.02
C PHE A 103 -1.93 -10.25 8.25
N PHE A 104 -0.61 -10.09 8.34
CA PHE A 104 0.06 -9.45 9.46
C PHE A 104 0.83 -8.21 9.01
N TRP A 105 0.90 -7.22 9.90
CA TRP A 105 1.79 -6.06 9.77
C TRP A 105 2.63 -5.92 11.03
N ASN A 106 3.97 -5.89 10.89
CA ASN A 106 4.90 -5.84 12.03
C ASN A 106 4.59 -6.92 13.10
N GLY A 107 4.28 -8.13 12.65
CA GLY A 107 3.94 -9.27 13.53
C GLY A 107 2.60 -9.13 14.28
N SER A 108 1.79 -8.12 13.96
CA SER A 108 0.44 -7.97 14.51
C SER A 108 -0.59 -8.42 13.48
N LEU A 109 -1.56 -9.23 13.90
CA LEU A 109 -2.67 -9.65 13.04
C LEU A 109 -3.47 -8.43 12.61
N VAL A 110 -3.67 -8.27 11.30
CA VAL A 110 -4.43 -7.17 10.71
C VAL A 110 -5.73 -7.67 10.10
N PHE A 111 -5.66 -8.72 9.28
CA PHE A 111 -6.84 -9.34 8.68
C PHE A 111 -6.80 -10.87 8.82
N ASP A 112 -7.97 -11.48 8.94
CA ASP A 112 -8.18 -12.93 8.88
C ASP A 112 -9.53 -13.28 8.22
N ALA A 113 -9.96 -14.54 8.29
CA ALA A 113 -11.21 -14.98 7.69
C ALA A 113 -12.49 -14.35 8.29
N THR A 114 -12.39 -13.57 9.37
CA THR A 114 -13.54 -12.89 9.98
C THR A 114 -13.76 -11.48 9.42
N ASN A 115 -12.80 -10.94 8.66
CA ASN A 115 -12.92 -9.63 8.04
C ASN A 115 -13.92 -9.62 6.88
N THR A 116 -14.57 -8.46 6.72
CA THR A 116 -15.46 -8.20 5.59
C THR A 116 -14.72 -7.40 4.52
N PRO A 117 -14.99 -7.63 3.21
CA PRO A 117 -14.44 -6.79 2.17
C PRO A 117 -14.61 -5.29 2.48
N ASP A 118 -13.59 -4.50 2.14
CA ASP A 118 -13.44 -3.07 2.45
C ASP A 118 -13.03 -2.73 3.89
N ASP A 119 -12.80 -3.70 4.77
CA ASP A 119 -12.13 -3.47 6.05
C ASP A 119 -10.73 -2.88 5.83
N GLN A 120 -10.35 -1.89 6.63
CA GLN A 120 -9.10 -1.15 6.47
C GLN A 120 -8.26 -1.09 7.73
N PHE A 121 -6.96 -1.16 7.53
CA PHE A 121 -5.94 -0.86 8.51
C PHE A 121 -5.00 0.22 7.99
N SER A 122 -4.60 1.15 8.84
CA SER A 122 -3.73 2.26 8.46
C SER A 122 -2.59 2.42 9.46
N THR A 123 -1.40 2.70 8.95
CA THR A 123 -0.21 2.93 9.76
C THR A 123 0.73 3.93 9.09
N VAL A 124 1.66 4.47 9.85
CA VAL A 124 2.75 5.28 9.30
C VAL A 124 3.98 4.40 9.19
N PHE A 125 4.55 4.33 7.99
CA PHE A 125 5.83 3.69 7.73
C PHE A 125 6.96 4.69 7.97
N TYR A 126 7.95 4.29 8.76
CA TYR A 126 9.09 5.12 9.16
C TYR A 126 10.44 4.58 8.64
N GLY A 127 10.43 3.56 7.76
CA GLY A 127 11.64 3.05 7.14
C GLY A 127 12.23 4.04 6.12
N GLY A 128 13.49 3.83 5.77
CA GLY A 128 14.23 4.59 4.77
C GLY A 128 14.08 4.06 3.35
N LEU A 129 14.87 4.63 2.45
CA LEU A 129 14.93 4.23 1.05
C LEU A 129 15.37 2.76 0.91
N ASN A 130 14.60 1.99 0.12
CA ASN A 130 14.73 0.55 -0.12
C ASN A 130 14.44 -0.36 1.09
N ASP A 131 13.90 0.17 2.18
CA ASP A 131 13.45 -0.67 3.29
C ASP A 131 12.23 -1.50 2.87
N LEU A 132 12.19 -2.77 3.26
CA LEU A 132 11.07 -3.68 2.99
C LEU A 132 9.84 -3.29 3.81
N LEU A 133 8.66 -3.38 3.20
CA LEU A 133 7.40 -3.32 3.94
C LEU A 133 7.25 -4.61 4.78
N THR A 134 7.04 -4.48 6.08
CA THR A 134 7.13 -5.58 7.04
C THR A 134 5.80 -6.31 7.25
N PHE A 135 5.22 -6.81 6.16
CA PHE A 135 4.03 -7.66 6.20
C PHE A 135 4.36 -9.15 6.00
N SER A 136 3.44 -10.00 6.43
CA SER A 136 3.47 -11.44 6.17
C SER A 136 2.05 -12.01 6.03
N PHE A 137 1.96 -13.19 5.45
CA PHE A 137 0.77 -14.02 5.43
C PHE A 137 1.01 -15.31 6.20
N VAL A 138 -0.03 -15.81 6.87
CA VAL A 138 -0.03 -17.12 7.52
C VAL A 138 -1.23 -17.91 7.04
N ASN A 139 -1.02 -19.13 6.53
CA ASN A 139 -2.12 -19.99 6.10
C ASN A 139 -2.75 -20.80 7.25
N GLY A 140 -3.80 -21.56 6.96
CA GLY A 140 -4.48 -22.43 7.93
C GLY A 140 -3.59 -23.48 8.61
N ASN A 141 -2.43 -23.80 8.02
CA ASN A 141 -1.44 -24.74 8.56
C ASN A 141 -0.32 -24.06 9.37
N ASN A 142 -0.43 -22.77 9.67
CA ASN A 142 0.59 -21.94 10.34
C ASN A 142 1.92 -21.85 9.57
N VAL A 143 1.86 -21.93 8.25
CA VAL A 143 3.00 -21.62 7.38
C VAL A 143 3.00 -20.12 7.11
N GLU A 144 4.11 -19.46 7.43
CA GLU A 144 4.26 -18.02 7.26
C GLU A 144 5.16 -17.68 6.06
N VAL A 145 4.71 -16.71 5.26
CA VAL A 145 5.47 -16.13 4.15
C VAL A 145 5.61 -14.63 4.35
N PHE A 146 6.84 -14.14 4.26
CA PHE A 146 7.19 -12.75 4.53
C PHE A 146 7.43 -11.97 3.24
N ASN A 147 7.12 -10.67 3.27
CA ASN A 147 7.75 -9.72 2.37
C ASN A 147 9.20 -9.44 2.82
N ASP A 148 10.05 -10.45 2.67
CA ASP A 148 11.45 -10.40 3.04
C ASP A 148 12.38 -10.44 1.82
N GLY A 149 13.60 -9.95 2.02
CA GLY A 149 14.66 -10.03 1.02
C GLY A 149 15.27 -11.44 0.91
N THR A 150 14.81 -12.42 1.67
CA THR A 150 15.46 -13.72 1.83
C THR A 150 14.88 -14.78 0.90
N ASN A 151 13.56 -14.77 0.71
CA ASN A 151 12.84 -15.86 0.04
C ASN A 151 11.87 -15.38 -1.04
N GLY A 152 11.92 -14.09 -1.40
CA GLY A 152 11.16 -13.52 -2.51
C GLY A 152 9.68 -13.85 -2.45
N SER A 153 9.05 -13.59 -1.30
CA SER A 153 7.59 -13.73 -1.15
C SER A 153 7.07 -15.15 -1.30
N GLN A 154 7.93 -16.15 -1.06
CA GLN A 154 7.60 -17.57 -1.10
C GLN A 154 8.11 -18.26 0.16
N LEU A 155 7.49 -19.37 0.52
CA LEU A 155 8.08 -20.27 1.49
C LEU A 155 9.40 -20.83 0.92
N ASN A 156 10.48 -20.81 1.70
CA ASN A 156 11.72 -21.44 1.28
C ASN A 156 11.85 -22.82 1.92
N VAL A 157 11.48 -23.86 1.16
CA VAL A 157 11.73 -25.25 1.55
C VAL A 157 12.95 -25.76 0.78
N PRO A 158 14.06 -26.10 1.47
CA PRO A 158 15.27 -26.60 0.80
C PRO A 158 14.97 -27.80 -0.10
N GLY A 159 15.27 -27.66 -1.39
CA GLY A 159 15.06 -28.71 -2.40
C GLY A 159 13.67 -28.70 -3.06
N GLN A 160 12.79 -27.75 -2.73
CA GLN A 160 11.54 -27.52 -3.45
C GLN A 160 11.62 -26.16 -4.16
N THR A 161 11.58 -26.20 -5.49
CA THR A 161 11.40 -25.00 -6.33
C THR A 161 9.91 -24.78 -6.51
N ASN A 162 9.43 -23.54 -6.39
CA ASN A 162 8.00 -23.16 -6.46
C ASN A 162 7.16 -23.77 -5.34
N THR A 163 7.32 -23.27 -4.12
CA THR A 163 6.44 -23.68 -3.01
C THR A 163 5.03 -23.15 -3.25
N SER A 164 4.03 -23.97 -2.96
CA SER A 164 2.63 -23.60 -3.16
C SER A 164 2.22 -22.40 -2.30
N VAL A 165 2.74 -22.27 -1.06
CA VAL A 165 2.46 -21.08 -0.23
C VAL A 165 3.33 -19.89 -0.63
N ASN A 166 2.73 -18.83 -1.17
CA ASN A 166 3.43 -17.64 -1.63
C ASN A 166 2.49 -16.44 -1.87
N PHE A 167 3.03 -15.30 -2.32
CA PHE A 167 2.19 -14.23 -2.86
C PHE A 167 2.82 -13.58 -4.11
N ASN A 168 1.96 -12.99 -4.94
CA ASN A 168 2.33 -12.16 -6.07
C ASN A 168 1.88 -10.70 -5.87
N LEU A 169 2.45 -9.79 -6.66
CA LEU A 169 2.14 -8.37 -6.63
C LEU A 169 1.56 -7.89 -7.96
N PHE A 170 0.50 -7.10 -7.91
CA PHE A 170 -0.03 -6.43 -9.08
C PHE A 170 0.07 -4.91 -8.92
N TYR A 171 0.65 -4.24 -9.93
CA TYR A 171 0.72 -2.78 -9.98
C TYR A 171 -0.60 -2.21 -10.51
N VAL A 172 -1.33 -1.45 -9.69
CA VAL A 172 -2.55 -0.77 -10.12
C VAL A 172 -2.24 0.63 -10.65
N ALA A 173 -1.49 1.38 -9.83
CA ALA A 173 -1.10 2.76 -10.10
C ALA A 173 0.07 3.14 -9.18
N GLU A 174 0.59 4.36 -9.35
CA GLU A 174 1.60 4.91 -8.44
C GLU A 174 1.13 4.80 -6.99
N ASP A 175 1.98 4.26 -6.13
CA ASP A 175 1.70 4.02 -4.71
C ASP A 175 0.51 3.11 -4.42
N TYR A 176 0.08 2.29 -5.39
CA TYR A 176 -1.05 1.39 -5.23
C TYR A 176 -0.79 0.01 -5.85
N PHE A 177 -0.69 -0.99 -4.98
CA PHE A 177 -0.48 -2.39 -5.35
C PHE A 177 -1.55 -3.29 -4.76
N LEU A 178 -1.77 -4.43 -5.41
CA LEU A 178 -2.44 -5.58 -4.81
C LEU A 178 -1.38 -6.61 -4.42
N ILE A 179 -1.66 -7.30 -3.33
CA ILE A 179 -0.92 -8.44 -2.84
C ILE A 179 -1.90 -9.61 -2.85
N SER A 180 -1.63 -10.59 -3.71
CA SER A 180 -2.47 -11.75 -3.96
C SER A 180 -1.79 -12.98 -3.40
N PHE A 181 -2.37 -13.53 -2.34
CA PHE A 181 -1.80 -14.64 -1.58
C PHE A 181 -2.33 -15.97 -2.09
N ASP A 182 -1.46 -16.97 -2.04
CA ASP A 182 -1.72 -18.38 -2.31
C ASP A 182 -1.37 -19.18 -1.05
N ASP A 183 -2.34 -19.91 -0.50
CA ASP A 183 -2.23 -20.62 0.76
C ASP A 183 -1.62 -22.02 0.63
N GLY A 184 -1.41 -22.44 -0.62
CA GLY A 184 -0.63 -23.58 -1.03
C GLY A 184 -1.36 -24.91 -1.05
N TRP A 185 -2.69 -24.90 -1.19
CA TRP A 185 -3.46 -26.10 -1.49
C TRP A 185 -3.05 -26.71 -2.85
N SER A 186 -3.01 -28.04 -2.93
CA SER A 186 -2.52 -28.72 -4.13
C SER A 186 -3.51 -28.58 -5.29
N GLY A 187 -3.07 -27.94 -6.37
CA GLY A 187 -3.88 -27.72 -7.58
C GLY A 187 -4.73 -26.46 -7.52
N ASP A 188 -4.46 -25.61 -6.53
CA ASP A 188 -4.96 -24.25 -6.40
C ASP A 188 -3.71 -23.36 -6.42
N ASP A 189 -3.45 -22.71 -7.55
CA ASP A 189 -2.26 -21.89 -7.78
C ASP A 189 -2.62 -20.51 -8.36
N ASN A 190 -3.87 -20.09 -8.15
CA ASN A 190 -4.47 -18.93 -8.79
C ASN A 190 -4.29 -17.62 -7.98
N HIS A 191 -3.79 -17.70 -6.74
CA HIS A 191 -3.50 -16.57 -5.83
C HIS A 191 -4.69 -15.66 -5.51
N ASP A 192 -5.86 -16.24 -5.28
CA ASP A 192 -7.05 -15.55 -4.76
C ASP A 192 -7.51 -16.06 -3.39
N ASP A 193 -6.67 -16.85 -2.71
CA ASP A 193 -6.93 -17.32 -1.35
C ASP A 193 -7.06 -16.18 -0.33
N MET A 194 -6.40 -15.05 -0.59
CA MET A 194 -6.59 -13.78 0.10
C MET A 194 -6.01 -12.63 -0.73
N VAL A 195 -6.79 -11.56 -0.94
CA VAL A 195 -6.31 -10.39 -1.71
C VAL A 195 -6.35 -9.13 -0.86
N ILE A 196 -5.20 -8.46 -0.75
CA ILE A 196 -5.01 -7.22 0.01
C ILE A 196 -4.60 -6.10 -0.95
N ALA A 197 -5.29 -4.96 -0.89
CA ALA A 197 -4.84 -3.72 -1.49
C ALA A 197 -3.92 -2.99 -0.52
N VAL A 198 -2.81 -2.44 -0.99
CA VAL A 198 -1.94 -1.55 -0.23
C VAL A 198 -1.76 -0.24 -0.98
N LYS A 199 -2.07 0.87 -0.30
CA LYS A 199 -1.93 2.22 -0.84
C LYS A 199 -1.07 3.09 0.05
N ALA A 200 -0.04 3.70 -0.52
CA ALA A 200 0.79 4.70 0.15
C ALA A 200 0.28 6.13 -0.13
N SER A 201 0.48 7.03 0.84
CA SER A 201 0.10 8.44 0.73
C SER A 201 0.90 9.30 1.69
N LYS A 202 0.97 10.62 1.42
CA LYS A 202 1.69 11.56 2.29
C LYS A 202 1.08 11.55 3.69
N VAL A 203 1.92 11.51 4.73
CA VAL A 203 1.46 11.72 6.11
C VAL A 203 0.87 13.13 6.24
N PRO A 204 -0.31 13.24 6.90
CA PRO A 204 -0.82 14.45 7.51
C PRO A 204 0.24 15.46 7.97
N GLU A 205 0.42 16.63 7.37
CA GLU A 205 1.24 17.64 8.05
C GLU A 205 0.61 17.94 9.41
N PRO A 206 1.37 17.88 10.53
CA PRO A 206 0.80 18.13 11.84
C PRO A 206 0.14 19.51 11.87
N GLY A 207 -1.12 19.59 12.31
CA GLY A 207 -1.85 20.85 12.45
C GLY A 207 -1.16 21.86 13.37
N THR A 208 -0.17 21.43 14.15
CA THR A 208 0.71 22.29 14.95
C THR A 208 1.56 23.23 14.09
N LEU A 209 1.95 22.87 12.86
CA LEU A 209 2.63 23.78 11.94
C LEU A 209 1.70 24.90 11.48
N ALA A 210 0.44 24.57 11.18
CA ALA A 210 -0.58 25.56 10.87
C ALA A 210 -0.84 26.48 12.08
N LEU A 211 -0.95 25.92 13.28
CA LEU A 211 -1.15 26.69 14.51
C LEU A 211 0.06 27.58 14.85
N PHE A 212 1.27 27.08 14.64
CA PHE A 212 2.50 27.86 14.80
C PHE A 212 2.54 29.02 13.80
N GLY A 213 2.21 28.77 12.54
CA GLY A 213 2.08 29.80 11.52
C GLY A 213 1.04 30.87 11.88
N LEU A 214 -0.14 30.45 12.34
CA LEU A 214 -1.18 31.37 12.82
C LEU A 214 -0.74 32.15 14.07
N GLY A 215 -0.01 31.51 14.99
CA GLY A 215 0.57 32.15 16.16
C GLY A 215 1.55 33.27 15.79
N LEU A 216 2.47 32.99 14.86
CA LEU A 216 3.40 34.00 14.34
C LEU A 216 2.69 35.15 13.61
N ALA A 217 1.69 34.83 12.78
CA ALA A 217 0.88 35.84 12.10
C ALA A 217 0.16 36.75 13.10
N GLY A 218 -0.41 36.17 14.17
CA GLY A 218 -1.04 36.93 15.26
C GLY A 218 -0.08 37.90 15.96
N ILE A 219 1.16 37.48 16.21
CA ILE A 219 2.20 38.33 16.81
C ILE A 219 2.58 39.48 15.87
N ALA A 220 2.79 39.20 14.59
CA ALA A 220 3.16 40.21 13.59
C ALA A 220 2.09 41.30 13.43
N LEU A 221 0.80 40.91 13.40
CA LEU A 221 -0.33 41.83 13.36
C LEU A 221 -0.38 42.72 14.62
N ARG A 222 -0.14 42.14 15.81
CA ARG A 222 -0.09 42.89 17.07
C ARG A 222 1.08 43.87 17.14
N MET A 223 2.25 43.51 16.61
CA MET A 223 3.42 44.39 16.56
C MET A 223 3.23 45.57 15.60
N LYS A 224 2.53 45.36 14.47
CA LYS A 224 2.21 46.43 13.52
C LYS A 224 1.25 47.48 14.10
N GLY A 225 0.32 47.06 14.96
CA GLY A 225 -0.61 47.96 15.67
C GLY A 225 0.06 48.88 16.71
N ARG A 226 1.25 48.51 17.21
CA ARG A 226 1.98 49.29 18.23
C ARG A 226 2.80 50.47 17.70
N LYS A 227 3.03 50.57 16.38
CA LYS A 227 3.81 51.68 15.77
C LYS A 227 2.98 52.93 15.45
N LYS A 228 1.74 53.04 15.94
CA LYS A 228 0.85 54.20 15.73
C LYS A 228 0.35 54.85 17.04
N ALA A 229 0.98 54.58 18.18
CA ALA A 229 0.77 55.30 19.44
C ALA A 229 2.00 56.14 19.76
#